data_AF-A0A535S436-F1
#
_entry.id   AF-A0A535S436-F1
#
_cell.length_a   1.000
_cell.length_b   1.000
_cell.length_c   1.000
_cell.angle_alpha   90.00
_cell.angle_beta   90.00
_cell.angle_gamma   90.00
#
_symmetry.space_group_name_H-M   'P 1'
#
loop_
_entity.id
_entity.type
_entity.pdbx_description
1 polymer ?
#
loop_
_entity_poly.entity_id
_entity_poly.type
_entity_poly.pdbx_seq_one_letter_code
_entity_poly.pdbx_strand_id
1 'polypeptide(L)'
;MFVMPSVGVNGPALGGPLTQWHQHADLCFLRNGTLVGTNGYGFACPPGSRTLKTPAMLHVWVVYNPAGPFAEELSPRAIVRMLDGA
;
A
#
# COMPACT_ATOMS: atom_id res chain seq x y z
N MET A 1 7.38 2.47 -2.29
CA MET A 1 6.23 3.34 -1.96
C MET A 1 6.71 4.56 -1.19
N PHE A 2 6.01 5.68 -1.32
CA PHE A 2 6.19 6.87 -0.49
C PHE A 2 4.96 7.03 0.42
N VAL A 3 5.17 7.38 1.70
CA VAL A 3 4.13 7.35 2.74
C VAL A 3 4.06 8.70 3.44
N MET A 4 2.83 9.19 3.65
CA MET A 4 2.60 10.42 4.41
C MET A 4 3.00 10.26 5.89
N PRO A 5 3.47 11.32 6.57
CA PRO A 5 3.89 11.24 7.97
C PRO A 5 2.77 10.87 8.94
N SER A 6 1.50 11.12 8.57
CA SER A 6 0.35 10.93 9.45
C SER A 6 -0.94 10.71 8.66
N VAL A 7 -1.91 10.08 9.32
CA VAL A 7 -3.27 9.90 8.78
C VAL A 7 -3.94 11.27 8.59
N GLY A 8 -4.68 11.43 7.49
CA GLY A 8 -5.40 12.67 7.17
C GLY A 8 -4.55 13.76 6.51
N VAL A 9 -3.24 13.54 6.36
CA VAL A 9 -2.39 14.42 5.56
C VAL A 9 -2.54 14.04 4.08
N ASN A 10 -2.93 15.02 3.25
CA ASN A 10 -2.98 14.84 1.81
C ASN A 10 -1.56 14.85 1.23
N GLY A 11 -1.30 13.91 0.32
CA GLY A 11 -0.05 13.89 -0.42
C GLY A 11 0.00 14.95 -1.52
N PRO A 12 1.20 15.38 -1.94
CA PRO A 12 1.36 16.32 -3.04
C PRO A 12 0.84 15.75 -4.37
N ALA A 13 0.39 16.64 -5.26
CA ALA A 13 -0.10 16.30 -6.60
C ALA A 13 1.05 16.03 -7.59
N LEU A 14 1.84 14.99 -7.32
CA LEU A 14 3.01 14.60 -8.12
C LEU A 14 2.56 14.00 -9.47
N GLY A 15 2.50 14.78 -10.56
CA GLY A 15 1.99 14.27 -11.84
C GLY A 15 0.47 14.39 -11.99
N GLY A 16 -0.16 15.22 -11.16
CA GLY A 16 -1.56 15.61 -11.29
C GLY A 16 -2.53 14.44 -11.14
N PRO A 17 -3.61 14.38 -11.94
CA PRO A 17 -4.64 13.33 -11.83
C PRO A 17 -4.16 11.91 -12.14
N LEU A 18 -2.96 11.75 -12.73
CA LEU A 18 -2.44 10.44 -13.15
C LEU A 18 -1.90 9.63 -11.97
N THR A 19 -1.43 10.28 -10.91
CA THR A 19 -0.96 9.60 -9.70
C THR A 19 -2.06 9.55 -8.66
N GLN A 20 -2.34 8.34 -8.17
CA GLN A 20 -3.36 8.14 -7.15
C GLN A 20 -2.70 7.83 -5.80
N TRP A 21 -3.21 8.49 -4.78
CA TRP A 21 -2.88 8.17 -3.40
C TRP A 21 -3.87 7.13 -2.88
N HIS A 22 -3.34 6.07 -2.28
CA HIS A 22 -4.09 4.97 -1.70
C HIS A 22 -3.99 4.99 -0.16
N GLN A 23 -5.01 4.47 0.52
CA GLN A 23 -5.00 4.25 1.97
C GLN A 23 -5.65 2.91 2.30
N HIS A 24 -5.11 2.19 3.28
CA HIS A 24 -5.77 1.02 3.82
C HIS A 24 -6.74 1.42 4.93
N ALA A 25 -7.95 0.89 4.86
CA ALA A 25 -8.97 1.02 5.90
C ALA A 25 -9.49 -0.34 6.36
N ASP A 26 -8.79 -1.42 5.98
CA ASP A 26 -9.13 -2.81 6.22
C ASP A 26 -8.09 -3.53 7.10
N LEU A 27 -6.96 -2.89 7.40
CA LEU A 27 -5.89 -3.48 8.19
C LEU A 27 -6.20 -3.48 9.70
N CYS A 28 -5.91 -4.61 10.35
CA CYS A 28 -6.11 -4.85 11.78
C CYS A 28 -4.81 -4.67 12.56
N PHE A 29 -4.86 -3.82 13.60
CA PHE A 29 -3.71 -3.50 14.44
C PHE A 29 -3.97 -3.82 15.91
N LEU A 30 -2.95 -4.31 16.60
CA LEU A 30 -2.91 -4.37 18.05
C LEU A 30 -2.73 -2.96 18.65
N ARG A 31 -2.94 -2.83 19.98
CA ARG A 31 -2.79 -1.53 20.67
C ARG A 31 -1.37 -0.94 20.56
N ASN A 32 -0.35 -1.77 20.42
CA ASN A 32 1.04 -1.35 20.24
C ASN A 32 1.40 -0.98 18.79
N GLY A 33 0.45 -1.03 17.85
CA GLY A 33 0.66 -0.70 16.44
C GLY A 33 1.12 -1.87 15.57
N THR A 34 1.25 -3.09 16.10
CA THR A 34 1.58 -4.27 15.29
C THR A 34 0.43 -4.61 14.34
N LEU A 35 0.73 -4.70 13.04
CA LEU A 35 -0.18 -5.22 12.01
C LEU A 35 -0.36 -6.73 12.18
N VAL A 36 -1.60 -7.19 12.31
CA VAL A 36 -1.92 -8.62 12.52
C VAL A 36 -2.81 -9.21 11.43
N GLY A 37 -3.20 -8.43 10.43
CA GLY A 37 -3.93 -8.91 9.27
C GLY A 37 -4.79 -7.85 8.60
N THR A 38 -5.68 -8.31 7.74
CA THR A 38 -6.77 -7.53 7.12
C THR A 38 -8.10 -8.12 7.59
N ASN A 39 -9.12 -7.27 7.69
CA ASN A 39 -10.49 -7.66 7.93
C ASN A 39 -11.27 -7.98 6.63
N GLY A 40 -10.58 -8.09 5.49
CA GLY A 40 -11.19 -8.49 4.22
C GLY A 40 -12.33 -7.58 3.76
N TYR A 41 -12.28 -6.29 4.12
CA TYR A 41 -13.28 -5.28 3.76
C TYR A 41 -14.71 -5.62 4.23
N GLY A 42 -14.88 -5.81 5.53
CA GLY A 42 -16.22 -5.89 6.14
C GLY A 42 -16.35 -6.88 7.29
N PHE A 43 -15.33 -7.70 7.55
CA PHE A 43 -15.33 -8.60 8.70
C PHE A 43 -14.82 -7.89 9.96
N ALA A 44 -15.06 -8.53 11.11
CA ALA A 44 -14.47 -8.08 12.36
C ALA A 44 -12.97 -8.43 12.39
N CYS A 45 -12.17 -7.54 12.97
CA CYS A 45 -10.78 -7.85 13.25
C CYS A 45 -10.66 -8.98 14.30
N PRO A 46 -9.56 -9.76 14.30
CA PRO A 46 -9.28 -10.74 15.33
C PRO A 46 -9.35 -10.14 16.76
N PRO A 47 -9.77 -10.90 17.78
CA PRO A 47 -9.88 -10.40 19.14
C PRO A 47 -8.62 -9.69 19.62
N GLY A 48 -8.79 -8.53 20.27
CA GLY A 48 -7.66 -7.71 20.75
C GLY A 48 -7.04 -6.78 19.70
N SER A 49 -7.48 -6.85 18.45
CA SER A 49 -7.08 -5.92 17.39
C SER A 49 -8.26 -5.08 16.90
N ARG A 50 -7.95 -3.98 16.19
CA ARG A 50 -8.95 -3.08 15.61
C ARG A 50 -8.48 -2.55 14.27
N THR A 51 -9.42 -2.14 13.43
CA THR A 51 -9.11 -1.45 12.19
C THR A 51 -8.55 -0.06 12.45
N LEU A 52 -7.47 0.31 11.77
CA LEU A 52 -6.97 1.68 11.71
C LEU A 52 -6.76 2.08 10.25
N LYS A 53 -7.01 3.35 9.93
CA LYS A 53 -6.62 3.91 8.64
C LYS A 53 -5.12 4.11 8.60
N THR A 54 -4.46 3.71 7.52
CA THR A 54 -3.06 4.04 7.29
C THR A 54 -2.93 5.47 6.75
N PRO A 55 -1.75 6.12 6.91
CA PRO A 55 -1.44 7.32 6.15
C PRO A 55 -1.57 7.06 4.64
N ALA A 56 -1.83 8.12 3.87
CA ALA A 56 -1.90 8.04 2.42
C ALA A 56 -0.54 7.63 1.83
N MET A 57 -0.57 6.79 0.80
CA MET A 57 0.60 6.18 0.18
C MET A 57 0.54 6.34 -1.34
N LEU A 58 1.70 6.54 -1.95
CA LEU A 58 1.86 6.56 -3.40
C LEU A 58 2.84 5.45 -3.81
N HIS A 59 2.46 4.65 -4.80
CA HIS A 59 3.37 3.69 -5.42
C HIS A 59 4.40 4.42 -6.27
N VAL A 60 5.67 4.07 -6.04
CA VAL A 60 6.83 4.66 -6.72
C VAL A 60 7.74 3.51 -7.10
N TRP A 61 8.02 3.41 -8.39
CA TRP A 61 8.83 2.36 -8.99
C TRP A 61 10.25 2.88 -9.22
N VAL A 62 11.24 2.23 -8.61
CA VAL A 62 12.68 2.51 -8.85
C VAL A 62 13.28 1.58 -9.92
N VAL A 63 12.51 0.57 -10.33
CA VAL A 63 12.79 -0.35 -11.44
C VAL A 63 11.59 -0.36 -12.38
N TYR A 64 11.77 -0.81 -13.61
CA TYR A 64 10.67 -0.97 -14.55
C TYR A 64 9.60 -1.91 -13.98
N ASN A 65 8.33 -1.51 -13.99
CA ASN A 65 7.20 -2.40 -13.70
C ASN A 65 6.52 -2.78 -15.02
N PRO A 66 6.47 -4.07 -15.43
CA PRO A 66 5.86 -4.49 -16.69
C PRO A 66 4.35 -4.26 -16.76
N ALA A 67 3.66 -4.07 -15.63
CA ALA A 67 2.26 -3.65 -15.59
C ALA A 67 2.08 -2.13 -15.78
N GLY A 68 3.18 -1.39 -15.96
CA GLY A 68 3.19 0.05 -16.21
C GLY A 68 3.44 0.91 -14.97
N PRO A 69 3.61 2.23 -15.16
CA PRO A 69 3.97 3.16 -14.08
C PRO A 69 2.86 3.35 -13.03
N PHE A 70 1.61 3.04 -13.37
CA PHE A 70 0.44 3.17 -12.49
C PHE A 70 0.01 1.83 -11.87
N ALA A 71 0.82 0.79 -12.01
CA ALA A 71 0.54 -0.49 -11.36
C ALA A 71 0.54 -0.32 -9.83
N GLU A 72 -0.32 -1.06 -9.15
CA GLU A 72 -0.39 -1.08 -7.69
C GLU A 72 0.62 -2.05 -7.05
N GLU A 73 1.12 -3.01 -7.83
CA GLU A 73 2.03 -4.03 -7.33
C GLU A 73 3.02 -4.46 -8.40
N LEU A 74 4.14 -5.06 -7.96
CA LEU A 74 5.08 -5.76 -8.83
C LEU A 74 4.88 -7.26 -8.62
N SER A 75 4.31 -7.94 -9.62
CA SER A 75 3.96 -9.36 -9.47
C SER A 75 5.20 -10.22 -9.15
N PRO A 76 5.07 -11.29 -8.35
CA PRO A 76 6.18 -12.20 -8.07
C PRO A 76 6.85 -12.77 -9.34
N ARG A 77 6.06 -13.04 -10.39
CA ARG A 77 6.58 -13.49 -11.70
C ARG A 77 7.45 -12.43 -12.37
N ALA A 78 7.08 -11.16 -12.27
CA ALA A 78 7.88 -10.06 -12.80
C ALA A 78 9.20 -9.93 -12.05
N ILE A 79 9.19 -10.08 -10.72
CA ILE A 79 10.41 -10.07 -9.89
C ILE A 79 11.36 -11.19 -10.31
N VAL A 80 10.86 -12.43 -10.43
CA VAL A 80 11.69 -13.58 -10.83
C VAL A 80 12.37 -13.32 -12.18
N ARG A 81 11.62 -12.83 -13.19
CA ARG A 81 12.20 -12.50 -14.51
C ARG A 81 13.32 -11.46 -14.44
N MET A 82 13.14 -10.41 -13.62
CA MET A 82 14.17 -9.38 -13.42
C MET A 82 15.44 -9.94 -12.78
N LEU A 83 15.30 -10.89 -11.85
CA LEU A 83 16.45 -11.53 -11.18
C LEU A 83 17.17 -12.51 -12.10
N ASP A 84 16.42 -13.19 -12.98
CA ASP A 84 16.97 -14.16 -13.94
C ASP A 84 17.64 -13.48 -15.16
N GLY A 85 17.62 -12.14 -15.23
CA GLY A 85 18.24 -11.37 -16.32
C GLY A 85 17.49 -11.49 -17.66
N ALA A 86 16.20 -11.81 -17.62
CA ALA A 86 15.34 -12.03 -18.79
C ALA A 86 14.41 -10.84 -19.10
#